data_AF-A0A1H8LIV5-F1
#
_entry.id   AF-A0A1H8LIV5-F1
#
_cell.length_a   1.000
_cell.length_b   1.000
_cell.length_c   1.000
_cell.angle_alpha   90.00
_cell.angle_beta   90.00
_cell.angle_gamma   90.00
#
_symmetry.space_group_name_H-M   'P 1'
#
loop_
_entity.id
_entity.type
_entity.pdbx_description
1 polymer ?
#
loop_
_entity_poly.entity_id
_entity_poly.type
_entity_poly.pdbx_seq_one_letter_code
_entity_poly.pdbx_strand_id
1 'polypeptide(L)'
;MASGPNGAIFIPMSEKNQMARDRTQWAEDRTDWAEDRTVLAAERTYAGWVRTGLTTMVVAIALQGVFGPAEPTWLPKAVASVFIFAALCIFLAGWSEARINHDNFTTRDARCQPVWRLHLLTVVLCAGTVFTCVVLWLL
;
A
#
# COMPACT_ATOMS: atom_id res chain seq x y z
N MET A 1 49.83 9.98 8.61
CA MET A 1 50.10 9.23 7.36
C MET A 1 51.60 9.07 7.22
N ALA A 2 52.12 7.84 7.27
CA ALA A 2 53.54 7.55 7.06
C ALA A 2 53.73 6.93 5.67
N SER A 3 54.48 7.60 4.81
CA SER A 3 54.83 7.12 3.46
C SER A 3 55.92 6.05 3.58
N GLY A 4 55.68 4.84 3.04
CA GLY A 4 56.66 3.76 3.02
C GLY A 4 57.74 3.97 1.94
N PRO A 5 58.89 3.27 2.04
CA PRO A 5 60.05 3.46 1.16
C PRO A 5 59.80 3.18 -0.33
N ASN A 6 58.67 2.56 -0.71
CA ASN A 6 58.32 2.21 -2.09
C ASN A 6 57.09 2.99 -2.63
N GLY A 7 56.70 4.11 -2.00
CA GLY A 7 55.47 4.83 -2.35
C GLY A 7 54.18 4.08 -1.96
N ALA A 8 54.28 2.90 -1.36
CA ALA A 8 53.16 2.17 -0.78
C ALA A 8 52.70 2.88 0.50
N ILE A 9 51.43 3.30 0.52
CA ILE A 9 50.79 3.89 1.69
C ILE A 9 50.61 2.79 2.74
N PHE A 10 51.32 2.90 3.86
CA PHE A 10 51.14 1.99 4.99
C PHE A 10 49.91 2.44 5.81
N ILE A 11 48.79 1.73 5.62
CA ILE A 11 47.60 1.94 6.44
C ILE A 11 47.68 1.04 7.67
N PRO A 12 47.70 1.60 8.90
CA PRO A 12 47.76 0.83 10.13
C PRO A 12 46.52 -0.06 10.26
N MET A 13 46.70 -1.25 10.87
CA MET A 13 45.63 -2.25 10.97
C MET A 13 44.35 -1.72 11.65
N SER A 14 44.48 -0.79 12.61
CA SER A 14 43.33 -0.12 13.24
C SER A 14 42.48 0.65 12.24
N GLU A 15 43.11 1.38 11.32
CA GLU A 15 42.43 2.19 10.30
C GLU A 15 41.81 1.29 9.23
N LYS A 16 42.47 0.18 8.85
CA LYS A 16 41.87 -0.85 7.98
C LYS A 16 40.62 -1.46 8.60
N ASN A 17 40.66 -1.79 9.89
CA ASN A 17 39.53 -2.36 10.62
C ASN A 17 38.38 -1.35 10.78
N GLN A 18 38.69 -0.06 10.97
CA GLN A 18 37.68 1.00 10.98
C GLN A 18 37.00 1.12 9.62
N MET A 19 37.78 1.26 8.54
CA MET A 19 37.23 1.30 7.18
C MET A 19 36.40 0.06 6.83
N ALA A 20 36.79 -1.13 7.30
CA ALA A 20 36.01 -2.35 7.10
C ALA A 20 34.65 -2.28 7.81
N ARG A 21 34.60 -1.79 9.06
CA ARG A 21 33.34 -1.60 9.78
C ARG A 21 32.46 -0.53 9.14
N ASP A 22 33.04 0.61 8.77
CA ASP A 22 32.29 1.70 8.14
C ASP A 22 31.66 1.26 6.82
N ARG A 23 32.38 0.45 6.03
CA ARG A 23 31.85 -0.16 4.80
C ARG A 23 30.68 -1.12 5.06
N THR A 24 30.75 -1.92 6.11
CA THR A 24 29.66 -2.82 6.50
C THR A 24 28.45 -2.01 6.93
N GLN A 25 28.65 -1.00 7.77
CA GLN A 25 27.57 -0.10 8.20
C GLN A 25 26.91 0.60 7.01
N TRP A 26 27.69 1.16 6.08
CA TRP A 26 27.12 1.77 4.87
C TRP A 26 26.45 0.77 3.92
N ALA A 27 26.79 -0.51 4.01
CA ALA A 27 26.08 -1.55 3.26
C ALA A 27 24.72 -1.87 3.91
N GLU A 28 24.67 -1.92 5.24
CA GLU A 28 23.45 -2.07 6.02
C GLU A 28 22.51 -0.86 5.81
N ASP A 29 22.99 0.37 5.97
CA ASP A 29 22.19 1.59 5.78
C ASP A 29 21.55 1.67 4.37
N ARG A 30 22.29 1.24 3.34
CA ARG A 30 21.76 1.17 1.96
C ARG A 30 20.65 0.14 1.81
N THR A 31 20.73 -0.96 2.55
CA THR A 31 19.70 -2.01 2.56
C THR A 31 18.46 -1.50 3.28
N ASP A 32 18.63 -0.91 4.47
CA ASP A 32 17.54 -0.32 5.25
C ASP A 32 16.79 0.77 4.43
N TRP A 33 17.51 1.66 3.74
CA TRP A 33 16.87 2.65 2.86
C TRP A 33 16.21 2.05 1.61
N ALA A 34 16.67 0.89 1.14
CA ALA A 34 16.01 0.20 0.04
C ALA A 34 14.68 -0.40 0.52
N GLU A 35 14.67 -1.04 1.69
CA GLU A 35 13.46 -1.58 2.32
C GLU A 35 12.41 -0.49 2.57
N ASP A 36 12.81 0.64 3.17
CA ASP A 36 11.91 1.77 3.43
C ASP A 36 11.21 2.28 2.14
N ARG A 37 11.93 2.31 1.00
CA ARG A 37 11.34 2.69 -0.29
C ARG A 37 10.35 1.65 -0.82
N THR A 38 10.59 0.36 -0.61
CA THR A 38 9.65 -0.69 -1.03
C THR A 38 8.34 -0.61 -0.24
N VAL A 39 8.43 -0.35 1.07
CA VAL A 39 7.27 -0.17 1.94
C VAL A 39 6.45 1.06 1.52
N LEU A 40 7.08 2.21 1.31
CA LEU A 40 6.39 3.42 0.83
C LEU A 40 5.77 3.24 -0.57
N ALA A 41 6.39 2.44 -1.43
CA ALA A 41 5.81 2.08 -2.72
C ALA A 41 4.54 1.24 -2.54
N ALA A 42 4.54 0.26 -1.63
CA ALA A 42 3.38 -0.57 -1.31
C ALA A 42 2.22 0.27 -0.74
N GLU A 43 2.50 1.21 0.18
CA GLU A 43 1.47 2.13 0.71
C GLU A 43 0.81 2.97 -0.40
N ARG A 44 1.59 3.46 -1.36
CA ARG A 44 1.05 4.19 -2.52
C ARG A 44 0.18 3.32 -3.40
N THR A 45 0.58 2.07 -3.65
CA THR A 45 -0.23 1.10 -4.39
C THR A 45 -1.55 0.84 -3.67
N TYR A 46 -1.52 0.63 -2.35
CA TYR A 46 -2.73 0.48 -1.53
C TYR A 46 -3.64 1.71 -1.60
N ALA A 47 -3.08 2.92 -1.48
CA ALA A 47 -3.86 4.16 -1.62
C ALA A 47 -4.47 4.30 -3.04
N GLY A 48 -3.77 3.81 -4.06
CA GLY A 48 -4.28 3.67 -5.42
C GLY A 48 -5.51 2.76 -5.49
N TRP A 49 -5.45 1.56 -4.89
CA TRP A 49 -6.58 0.63 -4.80
C TRP A 49 -7.78 1.21 -4.05
N VAL A 50 -7.54 1.89 -2.91
CA VAL A 50 -8.60 2.56 -2.16
C VAL A 50 -9.29 3.63 -3.01
N ARG A 51 -8.50 4.43 -3.73
CA ARG A 51 -9.03 5.47 -4.62
C ARG A 51 -9.88 4.87 -5.73
N THR A 52 -9.40 3.85 -6.43
CA THR A 52 -10.16 3.23 -7.53
C THR A 52 -11.46 2.62 -7.01
N GLY A 53 -11.43 1.95 -5.85
CA GLY A 53 -12.64 1.39 -5.22
C GLY A 53 -13.67 2.46 -4.88
N LEU A 54 -13.24 3.58 -4.28
CA LEU A 54 -14.12 4.71 -3.98
C LEU A 54 -14.69 5.37 -5.25
N THR A 55 -13.89 5.53 -6.30
CA THR A 55 -14.39 6.08 -7.58
C THR A 55 -15.43 5.16 -8.21
N THR A 56 -15.20 3.84 -8.18
CA THR A 56 -16.17 2.85 -8.66
C THR A 56 -17.48 2.92 -7.85
N MET A 57 -17.40 3.12 -6.53
CA MET A 57 -18.57 3.30 -5.68
C MET A 57 -19.37 4.56 -6.02
N VAL A 58 -18.68 5.69 -6.24
CA VAL A 58 -19.33 6.95 -6.66
C VAL A 58 -20.05 6.75 -7.99
N VAL A 59 -19.45 6.04 -8.95
CA VAL A 59 -20.09 5.71 -10.22
C VAL A 59 -21.33 4.83 -10.00
N ALA A 60 -21.27 3.83 -9.13
CA ALA A 60 -22.41 2.97 -8.83
C ALA A 60 -23.62 3.78 -8.32
N ILE A 61 -23.38 4.69 -7.37
CA ILE A 61 -24.41 5.55 -6.79
C ILE A 61 -24.93 6.54 -7.84
N ALA A 62 -24.04 7.13 -8.64
CA ALA A 62 -24.41 8.07 -9.70
C ALA A 62 -25.32 7.39 -10.74
N LEU A 63 -24.98 6.17 -11.18
CA LEU A 63 -25.79 5.40 -12.12
C LEU A 63 -27.19 5.13 -11.56
N GLN A 64 -27.29 4.73 -10.29
CA GLN A 64 -28.59 4.53 -9.63
C GLN A 64 -29.44 5.82 -9.64
N GLY A 65 -28.81 6.98 -9.42
CA GLY A 65 -29.48 8.28 -9.48
C GLY A 65 -29.92 8.69 -10.90
N VAL A 66 -29.13 8.36 -11.92
CA VAL A 66 -29.41 8.72 -13.32
C VAL A 66 -30.65 8.00 -13.85
N PHE A 67 -30.83 6.72 -13.52
CA PHE A 67 -31.95 5.95 -14.05
C PHE A 67 -33.29 6.26 -13.37
N GLY A 68 -33.32 6.93 -12.23
CA GLY A 68 -34.57 7.33 -11.55
C GLY A 68 -35.55 6.16 -11.33
N PRO A 69 -36.86 6.43 -11.15
CA PRO A 69 -37.90 5.40 -11.10
C PRO A 69 -38.22 4.88 -12.51
N ALA A 70 -37.21 4.45 -13.27
CA ALA A 70 -37.44 3.78 -14.55
C ALA A 70 -38.24 2.50 -14.33
N GLU A 71 -39.28 2.28 -15.14
CA GLU A 71 -39.88 0.97 -15.29
C GLU A 71 -38.98 0.15 -16.24
N PRO A 72 -38.42 -1.00 -15.83
CA PRO A 72 -38.57 -1.70 -14.55
C PRO A 72 -37.54 -1.31 -13.48
N THR A 73 -37.99 -1.21 -12.22
CA THR A 73 -37.21 -0.70 -11.07
C THR A 73 -36.03 -1.57 -10.65
N TRP A 74 -35.97 -2.83 -11.11
CA TRP A 74 -34.86 -3.75 -10.81
C TRP A 74 -33.64 -3.51 -11.71
N LEU A 75 -33.81 -2.93 -12.90
CA LEU A 75 -32.72 -2.78 -13.86
C LEU A 75 -31.64 -1.80 -13.36
N PRO A 76 -31.97 -0.60 -12.84
CA PRO A 76 -30.97 0.30 -12.26
C PRO A 76 -30.24 -0.34 -11.08
N LYS A 77 -30.98 -1.04 -10.21
CA LYS A 77 -30.45 -1.70 -9.03
C LYS A 77 -29.46 -2.80 -9.41
N ALA A 78 -29.78 -3.59 -10.43
CA ALA A 78 -28.89 -4.63 -10.96
C ALA A 78 -27.59 -4.01 -11.50
N VAL A 79 -27.67 -2.98 -12.32
CA VAL A 79 -26.47 -2.32 -12.87
C VAL A 79 -25.61 -1.71 -11.76
N ALA A 80 -26.21 -1.00 -10.81
CA ALA A 80 -25.49 -0.43 -9.66
C ALA A 80 -24.82 -1.53 -8.82
N SER A 81 -25.51 -2.65 -8.56
CA SER A 81 -24.96 -3.77 -7.79
C SER A 81 -23.72 -4.41 -8.42
N VAL A 82 -23.61 -4.43 -9.75
CA VAL A 82 -22.39 -4.88 -10.45
C VAL A 82 -21.20 -3.98 -10.13
N PHE A 83 -21.40 -2.65 -10.14
CA PHE A 83 -20.33 -1.71 -9.78
C PHE A 83 -19.99 -1.74 -8.29
N ILE A 84 -20.98 -1.91 -7.41
CA ILE A 84 -20.76 -2.13 -5.97
C ILE A 84 -19.92 -3.41 -5.75
N PHE A 85 -20.25 -4.50 -6.44
CA PHE A 85 -19.48 -5.74 -6.38
C PHE A 85 -18.05 -5.56 -6.92
N ALA A 86 -17.88 -4.84 -8.03
CA ALA A 86 -16.56 -4.51 -8.55
C ALA A 86 -15.73 -3.68 -7.55
N ALA A 87 -16.35 -2.70 -6.87
CA ALA A 87 -15.69 -1.93 -5.81
C ALA A 87 -15.29 -2.82 -4.62
N LEU A 88 -16.13 -3.77 -4.22
CA LEU A 88 -15.79 -4.76 -3.18
C LEU A 88 -14.56 -5.59 -3.58
N CYS A 89 -14.56 -6.13 -4.80
CA CYS A 89 -13.41 -6.88 -5.34
C CYS A 89 -12.12 -6.04 -5.36
N ILE A 90 -12.22 -4.76 -5.73
CA ILE A 90 -11.10 -3.81 -5.70
C ILE A 90 -10.56 -3.63 -4.28
N PHE A 91 -11.42 -3.45 -3.28
CA PHE A 91 -10.97 -3.32 -1.88
C PHE A 91 -10.32 -4.60 -1.35
N LEU A 92 -10.84 -5.77 -1.73
CA LEU A 92 -10.26 -7.07 -1.37
C LEU A 92 -8.89 -7.27 -2.04
N ALA A 93 -8.73 -6.90 -3.31
CA ALA A 93 -7.45 -6.93 -4.01
C ALA A 93 -6.41 -6.00 -3.36
N GLY A 94 -6.84 -4.79 -2.95
CA GLY A 94 -6.00 -3.89 -2.17
C GLY A 94 -5.56 -4.48 -0.83
N TRP A 95 -6.42 -5.26 -0.17
CA TRP A 95 -6.08 -5.95 1.08
C TRP A 95 -5.05 -7.07 0.88
N SER A 96 -5.18 -7.88 -0.18
CA SER A 96 -4.21 -8.93 -0.47
C SER A 96 -2.82 -8.36 -0.75
N GLU A 97 -2.74 -7.25 -1.49
CA GLU A 97 -1.47 -6.58 -1.80
C GLU A 97 -0.79 -6.04 -0.53
N ALA A 98 -1.58 -5.46 0.38
CA ALA A 98 -1.08 -4.98 1.67
C ALA A 98 -0.56 -6.11 2.57
N ARG A 99 -1.15 -7.31 2.47
CA ARG A 99 -0.74 -8.48 3.25
C ARG A 99 0.54 -9.14 2.71
N ILE A 100 0.71 -9.19 1.39
CA ILE A 100 1.86 -9.84 0.74
C ILE A 100 3.17 -9.07 1.01
N ASN A 101 3.13 -7.74 1.07
CA ASN A 101 4.33 -6.93 1.23
C ASN A 101 4.83 -6.76 2.69
N HIS A 102 4.06 -7.20 3.70
CA HIS A 102 4.34 -6.87 5.10
C HIS A 102 5.19 -7.89 5.88
N ASP A 103 5.47 -9.06 5.31
CA ASP A 103 6.05 -10.18 6.07
C ASP A 103 7.58 -10.17 6.22
N ASN A 104 8.35 -9.23 5.64
CA ASN A 104 9.82 -9.35 5.60
C ASN A 104 10.68 -8.10 5.88
N PHE A 105 10.12 -6.91 6.13
CA PHE A 105 10.93 -5.67 6.20
C PHE A 105 10.97 -5.04 7.59
N THR A 106 12.17 -4.76 8.09
CA THR A 106 12.38 -4.15 9.41
C THR A 106 12.46 -2.64 9.22
N THR A 107 11.32 -1.95 9.26
CA THR A 107 11.27 -0.51 9.06
C THR A 107 11.98 0.22 10.20
N ARG A 108 12.99 1.03 9.89
CA ARG A 108 13.84 1.69 10.90
C ARG A 108 13.62 3.21 10.98
N ASP A 109 13.55 3.88 9.82
CA ASP A 109 13.45 5.35 9.74
C ASP A 109 12.19 5.87 9.01
N ALA A 110 11.59 5.08 8.11
CA ALA A 110 10.32 5.47 7.49
C ALA A 110 9.16 5.45 8.49
N ARG A 111 8.39 6.55 8.55
CA ARG A 111 7.08 6.59 9.24
C ARG A 111 6.03 5.82 8.43
N CYS A 112 6.20 4.51 8.30
CA CYS A 112 5.19 3.63 7.73
C CYS A 112 3.94 3.66 8.63
N GLN A 113 2.75 3.74 8.02
CA GLN A 113 1.52 3.55 8.76
C GLN A 113 1.48 2.11 9.29
N PRO A 114 1.07 1.89 10.56
CA PRO A 114 0.94 0.55 11.08
C PRO A 114 -0.11 -0.22 10.29
N VAL A 115 0.20 -1.47 9.96
CA VAL A 115 -0.67 -2.43 9.23
C VAL A 115 -2.11 -2.46 9.73
N TRP A 116 -2.29 -2.31 11.04
CA TRP A 116 -3.61 -2.27 11.66
C TRP A 116 -4.49 -1.15 11.10
N ARG A 117 -3.94 0.05 10.87
CA ARG A 117 -4.69 1.17 10.30
C ARG A 117 -5.14 0.89 8.87
N LEU A 118 -4.29 0.26 8.06
CA LEU A 118 -4.63 -0.15 6.69
C LEU A 118 -5.73 -1.22 6.71
N HIS A 119 -5.62 -2.22 7.58
CA HIS A 119 -6.64 -3.26 7.74
C HIS A 119 -7.97 -2.68 8.23
N LEU A 120 -7.94 -1.80 9.22
CA LEU A 120 -9.14 -1.13 9.74
C LEU A 120 -9.83 -0.32 8.63
N LEU A 121 -9.07 0.43 7.83
CA LEU A 121 -9.61 1.20 6.71
C LEU A 121 -10.27 0.30 5.66
N THR A 122 -9.64 -0.81 5.27
CA THR A 122 -10.25 -1.75 4.32
C THR A 122 -11.51 -2.41 4.88
N VAL A 123 -11.50 -2.84 6.15
CA VAL A 123 -12.68 -3.45 6.79
C VAL A 123 -13.86 -2.46 6.80
N VAL A 124 -13.61 -1.20 7.16
CA VAL A 124 -14.64 -0.15 7.14
C VAL A 124 -15.18 0.09 5.74
N LEU A 125 -14.32 0.15 4.71
CA LEU A 125 -14.74 0.34 3.32
C LEU A 125 -15.55 -0.84 2.77
N CYS A 126 -15.14 -2.08 3.06
CA CYS A 126 -15.90 -3.28 2.72
C CYS A 126 -17.25 -3.29 3.42
N ALA A 127 -17.30 -2.97 4.72
CA ALA A 127 -18.56 -2.89 5.46
C ALA A 127 -19.51 -1.84 4.87
N GLY A 128 -18.99 -0.64 4.57
CA GLY A 128 -19.77 0.43 3.91
C GLY A 128 -20.28 0.01 2.52
N THR A 129 -19.48 -0.74 1.76
CA THR A 129 -19.85 -1.28 0.45
C THR A 129 -21.02 -2.26 0.55
N VAL A 130 -20.93 -3.21 1.49
CA VAL A 130 -22.00 -4.19 1.74
C VAL A 130 -23.26 -3.48 2.23
N PHE A 131 -23.13 -2.52 3.15
CA PHE A 131 -24.25 -1.73 3.64
C PHE A 131 -24.96 -0.96 2.52
N THR A 132 -24.21 -0.34 1.61
CA THR A 132 -24.76 0.35 0.44
C THR A 132 -25.55 -0.60 -0.45
N CYS A 133 -25.05 -1.82 -0.67
CA CYS A 133 -25.77 -2.85 -1.42
C CYS A 133 -27.12 -3.18 -0.76
N VAL A 134 -27.11 -3.41 0.56
CA VAL A 134 -28.32 -3.75 1.33
C VAL A 134 -29.34 -2.61 1.25
N VAL A 135 -28.93 -1.36 1.49
CA VAL A 135 -29.81 -0.19 1.41
C VAL A 135 -30.44 -0.05 0.02
N LEU A 136 -29.64 -0.25 -1.04
CA LEU A 136 -30.11 -0.15 -2.42
C LEU A 136 -31.21 -1.17 -2.77
N TRP A 137 -31.18 -2.36 -2.15
CA TRP A 137 -32.20 -3.39 -2.34
C TRP A 137 -33.41 -3.23 -1.41
N LEU A 138 -33.27 -2.50 -0.30
CA LEU A 138 -34.36 -2.19 0.64
C LEU A 138 -35.20 -0.98 0.21
N LEU A 139 -34.57 0.01 -0.43
CA LEU A 139 -35.25 1.05 -1.23
C LEU A 139 -35.84 0.42 -2.49
#